data_AF-A0A7Y2BR29-F1
#
_entry.id   AF-A0A7Y2BR29-F1
#
_cell.length_a   1.000
_cell.length_b   1.000
_cell.length_c   1.000
_cell.angle_alpha   90.00
_cell.angle_beta   90.00
_cell.angle_gamma   90.00
#
_symmetry.space_group_name_H-M   'P 1'
#
loop_
_entity.id
_entity.type
_entity.pdbx_description
1 polymer ?
#
loop_
_entity_poly.entity_id
_entity_poly.type
_entity_poly.pdbx_seq_one_letter_code
_entity_poly.pdbx_strand_id
1 'polypeptide(L)' 'LDAKFVAQRDPKTLINWSAEERKKLRGVAQEVWADWATKSPMAKKIYDSHIAFMKSIGLL' A
#
# COMPACT_ATOMS: atom_id res chain seq x y z
N LEU A 1 2.40 0.03 -11.80
CA LEU A 1 3.58 -0.66 -12.34
C LEU A 1 3.64 -0.35 -13.81
N ASP A 2 4.74 0.25 -14.30
CA ASP A 2 4.91 0.47 -15.73
C ASP A 2 5.01 -0.89 -16.44
N ALA A 3 4.03 -1.18 -17.30
CA ALA A 3 3.94 -2.46 -18.01
C ALA A 3 5.16 -2.72 -18.88
N LYS A 4 5.84 -1.67 -19.38
CA LYS A 4 7.05 -1.80 -20.20
C LYS A 4 8.23 -2.36 -19.41
N PHE A 5 8.36 -1.97 -18.14
CA PHE A 5 9.42 -2.48 -17.27
C PHE A 5 9.16 -3.92 -16.82
N VAL A 6 7.89 -4.30 -16.61
CA VAL A 6 7.53 -5.68 -16.25
C VAL A 6 7.79 -6.64 -17.42
N ALA A 7 7.50 -6.22 -18.66
CA ALA A 7 7.69 -7.02 -19.86
C ALA A 7 9.17 -7.39 -20.14
N GLN A 8 10.12 -6.62 -19.62
CA GLN A 8 11.55 -6.88 -19.77
C GLN A 8 12.11 -7.84 -18.72
N ARG A 9 11.34 -8.19 -17.68
CA ARG A 9 11.80 -9.10 -16.61
C ARG A 9 11.57 -10.54 -17.00
N ASP A 10 12.48 -11.41 -16.58
CA ASP A 10 12.30 -12.86 -16.67
C ASP A 10 11.05 -13.26 -15.86
N PRO A 11 9.99 -13.80 -16.49
CA PRO A 11 8.78 -14.21 -15.81
C PRO A 11 9.01 -15.20 -14.67
N LYS A 12 10.07 -16.01 -14.73
CA LYS A 12 10.43 -16.98 -13.68
C LYS A 12 10.85 -16.34 -12.37
N THR A 13 11.24 -15.07 -12.42
CA THR A 13 11.65 -14.29 -11.25
C THR A 13 10.52 -13.43 -10.68
N LEU A 14 9.36 -13.40 -11.34
CA LEU A 14 8.22 -12.60 -10.90
C LEU A 14 7.49 -13.30 -9.75
N ILE A 15 7.69 -12.78 -8.55
CA ILE A 15 7.01 -13.27 -7.36
C ILE A 15 5.69 -12.50 -7.22
N ASN A 16 4.58 -13.23 -7.37
CA ASN A 16 3.24 -12.70 -7.16
C ASN A 16 2.69 -13.15 -5.81
N TRP A 17 2.67 -12.25 -4.81
CA TRP A 17 2.10 -12.56 -3.49
C TRP A 17 0.59 -12.80 -3.60
N SER A 18 0.11 -13.79 -2.84
CA SER A 18 -1.32 -14.08 -2.71
C SER A 18 -2.07 -12.88 -2.14
N ALA A 19 -3.39 -12.83 -2.36
CA ALA A 19 -4.24 -11.80 -1.80
C ALA A 19 -4.18 -11.77 -0.26
N GLU A 20 -4.06 -12.93 0.38
CA GLU A 20 -3.94 -13.07 1.83
C GLU A 20 -2.65 -12.43 2.36
N GLU A 21 -1.51 -12.74 1.75
CA GLU A 21 -0.22 -12.15 2.15
C GLU A 21 -0.19 -10.64 1.95
N ARG A 22 -0.80 -10.14 0.86
CA ARG A 22 -0.97 -8.70 0.65
C ARG A 22 -1.90 -8.06 1.69
N LYS A 23 -2.88 -8.79 2.20
CA LYS A 23 -3.77 -8.30 3.28
C LYS A 23 -3.01 -8.22 4.61
N LYS A 24 -2.20 -9.23 4.94
CA LYS A 24 -1.30 -9.21 6.11
C LYS A 24 -0.33 -8.03 6.04
N LEU A 25 0.34 -7.86 4.90
CA LEU A 25 1.23 -6.72 4.65
C LEU A 25 0.50 -5.38 4.85
N ARG A 26 -0.74 -5.27 4.34
CA ARG A 26 -1.53 -4.05 4.46
C ARG A 26 -1.92 -3.73 5.91
N GLY A 27 -2.22 -4.74 6.72
CA GLY A 27 -2.47 -4.55 8.15
C GLY A 27 -1.27 -3.90 8.85
N VAL A 28 -0.07 -4.47 8.67
CA VAL A 28 1.17 -3.92 9.24
C VAL A 28 1.45 -2.50 8.71
N ALA A 29 1.22 -2.28 7.41
CA ALA A 29 1.43 -0.96 6.82
C ALA A 29 0.51 0.10 7.43
N GLN A 30 -0.76 -0.22 7.72
CA GLN A 30 -1.70 0.69 8.36
C GLN A 30 -1.24 1.12 9.76
N GLU A 31 -0.67 0.20 10.54
CA GLU A 31 -0.13 0.52 11.87
C GLU A 31 1.04 1.50 11.77
N VAL A 32 1.97 1.25 10.85
CA VAL A 32 3.11 2.16 10.61
C VAL A 32 2.63 3.52 10.13
N TRP A 33 1.67 3.57 9.20
CA TRP A 33 1.13 4.84 8.71
C TRP A 33 0.43 5.64 9.82
N ALA A 34 -0.28 4.96 10.72
CA ALA A 34 -0.92 5.59 11.87
C ALA A 34 0.11 6.18 12.85
N ASP A 35 1.22 5.48 13.11
CA ASP A 35 2.32 6.03 13.92
C ASP A 35 2.93 7.27 13.26
N TRP A 36 3.17 7.23 11.94
CA TRP A 36 3.70 8.38 11.20
C TRP A 36 2.75 9.57 11.16
N ALA A 37 1.44 9.33 11.20
CA ALA A 37 0.44 10.40 11.27
C ALA A 37 0.59 11.25 12.53
N THR A 38 1.19 10.73 13.60
CA THR A 38 1.41 11.47 14.86
C THR A 38 2.52 12.52 14.78
N LYS A 39 3.40 12.44 13.76
CA LYS A 39 4.63 13.27 13.71
C LYS A 39 4.36 14.74 13.39
N SER A 40 3.24 15.10 12.76
CA SER A 40 2.83 16.49 12.54
C SER A 40 1.36 16.61 12.12
N PRO A 41 0.74 17.80 12.23
CA PRO A 41 -0.61 18.04 11.72
C PRO A 41 -0.75 17.76 10.22
N MET A 42 0.29 18.04 9.43
CA MET A 42 0.28 17.76 7.99
C MET A 42 0.37 16.26 7.71
N ALA A 43 1.20 15.53 8.45
CA ALA A 43 1.29 14.07 8.32
C ALA A 43 -0.06 13.41 8.61
N LYS A 44 -0.77 13.87 9.64
CA LYS A 44 -2.13 13.42 9.92
C LYS A 44 -3.09 13.68 8.75
N LYS A 45 -3.06 14.88 8.18
CA LYS A 45 -3.93 15.24 7.03
C LYS A 45 -3.67 14.35 5.81
N ILE A 46 -2.40 14.04 5.53
CA ILE A 46 -2.01 13.14 4.43
C ILE A 46 -2.50 11.71 4.70
N TYR A 47 -2.29 11.21 5.93
CA TYR A 47 -2.78 9.90 6.35
C TYR A 47 -4.31 9.78 6.20
N ASP A 48 -5.06 10.74 6.73
CA ASP A 48 -6.52 10.74 6.67
C ASP A 48 -7.02 10.73 5.22
N SER A 49 -6.42 11.55 4.34
CA SER A 49 -6.71 11.58 2.90
C SER A 49 -6.43 10.24 2.22
N HIS A 50 -5.28 9.62 2.52
CA HIS A 50 -4.89 8.35 1.95
C HIS A 50 -5.83 7.21 2.37
N ILE A 51 -6.19 7.16 3.66
CA ILE A 51 -7.12 6.15 4.20
C ILE A 51 -8.51 6.33 3.62
N ALA A 52 -9.00 7.57 3.49
CA ALA A 52 -10.30 7.85 2.88
C ALA A 52 -10.35 7.37 1.42
N PHE A 53 -9.30 7.63 0.63
CA PHE A 53 -9.21 7.14 -0.74
C PHE A 53 -9.18 5.61 -0.84
N MET A 54 -8.41 4.93 0.02
CA MET A 54 -8.35 3.47 -0.01
C MET A 54 -9.69 2.81 0.34
N LYS A 55 -10.47 3.40 1.26
CA LYS A 55 -11.83 2.95 1.56
C LYS A 55 -12.78 3.20 0.39
N SER A 56 -12.67 4.33 -0.30
CA SER A 56 -13.57 4.64 -1.42
C SER A 56 -13.42 3.68 -2.60
N ILE A 57 -12.23 3.10 -2.80
CA ILE A 57 -11.96 2.09 -3.83
C ILE A 57 -12.17 0.64 -3.33
N GLY A 58 -12.62 0.45 -2.08
CA GLY A 58 -12.86 -0.88 -1.50
C GLY A 58 -11.58 -1.70 -1.24
N LEU A 59 -10.43 -1.04 -1.10
CA LEU A 59 -9.15 -1.70 -0.81
C LEU A 59 -8.97 -1.95 0.71
N LEU A 60 -9.64 -1.12 1.53
CA LEU A 60 -9.75 -1.22 2.98
C LEU A 60 -11.23 -1.30 3.36
#